data_AF-G8YCY2-F1
#
_entry.id   AF-G8YCY2-F1
#
_cell.length_a   1.000
_cell.length_b   1.000
_cell.length_c   1.000
_cell.angle_alpha   90.00
_cell.angle_beta   90.00
_cell.angle_gamma   90.00
#
_symmetry.space_group_name_H-M   'P 1'
#
loop_
_entity.id
_entity.type
_entity.pdbx_description
1 polymer ?
#
loop_
_entity_poly.entity_id
_entity_poly.type
_entity_poly.pdbx_seq_one_letter_code
_entity_poly.pdbx_strand_id
1 'polypeptide(L)'
;MSKDFIDQTFKVYKSNRSLPLLSESQLELIKTTTSRFLYQTVVADDPHGIKSSLDLLPDLEVLNYSKRFQEYTMTLLNIRYAGLLPRQTFFFVHRDGVPQDGLKFRSLALIRSTNSTYLGLMLQVLQSFDYDVPLVIKDMRLSDKSIKGILNELVMKLHSVCNADQVLGDTALTYDLQDMVSNGSLRNIVIDVPQTDLSCLITEEGFVRNLNLFLKKSSALDFDLLPLSKVTSRLINMSSDGKLKVHGENLYLVDNLDLAEHGISQNPSTTDAIDQPIIWFIILSIYNETNEH
;
A
#
# COMPACT_ATOMS: atom_id res chain seq x y z
N MET A 1 -1.70 17.29 9.42
CA MET A 1 -2.08 16.03 8.76
C MET A 1 -0.94 15.05 8.92
N SER A 2 -1.15 13.93 9.61
CA SER A 2 -0.16 12.85 9.52
C SER A 2 -0.20 12.33 8.08
N LYS A 3 0.89 12.52 7.33
CA LYS A 3 1.07 12.01 5.97
C LYS A 3 1.51 10.54 6.04
N ASP A 4 0.90 9.78 6.93
CA ASP A 4 1.40 8.46 7.32
C ASP A 4 1.24 7.44 6.19
N PHE A 5 0.32 7.70 5.26
CA PHE A 5 0.07 6.89 4.07
C PHE A 5 0.41 7.62 2.75
N ILE A 6 0.14 8.93 2.68
CA ILE A 6 0.29 9.74 1.47
C ILE A 6 1.75 10.01 1.13
N ASP A 7 2.07 9.97 -0.16
CA ASP A 7 3.40 10.20 -0.74
C ASP A 7 4.47 9.19 -0.27
N GLN A 8 4.06 8.11 0.38
CA GLN A 8 4.93 7.03 0.81
C GLN A 8 4.71 5.77 -0.04
N THR A 9 5.79 5.04 -0.30
CA THR A 9 5.72 3.73 -0.97
C THR A 9 5.59 2.63 0.06
N PHE A 10 4.50 1.87 -0.02
CA PHE A 10 4.25 0.65 0.72
C PHE A 10 4.52 -0.55 -0.17
N LYS A 11 5.01 -1.63 0.42
CA LYS A 11 4.95 -2.96 -0.17
C LYS A 11 3.81 -3.74 0.47
N VAL A 12 3.05 -4.44 -0.36
CA VAL A 12 1.92 -5.27 0.01
C VAL A 12 2.42 -6.66 0.41
N TYR A 13 1.89 -7.14 1.51
CA TYR A 13 2.16 -8.45 2.09
C TYR A 13 0.84 -9.13 2.44
N LYS A 14 0.91 -10.46 2.49
CA LYS A 14 -0.15 -11.30 3.03
C LYS A 14 0.24 -11.77 4.43
N SER A 15 -0.70 -11.70 5.36
CA SER A 15 -0.53 -12.24 6.71
C SER A 15 -1.65 -13.20 7.09
N ASN A 16 -1.33 -14.22 7.90
CA ASN A 16 -2.30 -15.19 8.40
C ASN A 16 -3.21 -14.63 9.48
N ARG A 17 -2.84 -13.49 10.09
CA ARG A 17 -3.64 -12.80 11.10
C ARG A 17 -3.35 -11.30 11.07
N SER A 18 -4.22 -10.53 11.70
CA SER A 18 -3.89 -9.13 12.01
C SER A 18 -2.88 -9.05 13.14
N LEU A 19 -2.10 -7.97 13.15
CA LEU A 19 -1.28 -7.61 14.30
C LEU A 19 -2.22 -7.22 15.46
N PRO A 20 -2.15 -7.89 16.62
CA PRO A 20 -2.89 -7.45 17.80
C PRO A 20 -2.30 -6.15 18.35
N LEU A 21 -3.01 -5.50 19.27
CA LEU A 21 -2.42 -4.44 20.08
C LEU A 21 -1.30 -5.04 20.93
N LEU A 22 -0.13 -4.41 20.87
CA LEU A 22 1.07 -4.87 21.53
C LEU A 22 1.06 -4.46 23.00
N SER A 23 1.57 -5.34 23.87
CA SER A 23 1.79 -5.02 25.28
C SER A 23 2.92 -4.02 25.45
N GLU A 24 2.99 -3.36 26.61
CA GLU A 24 4.10 -2.46 26.94
C GLU A 24 5.46 -3.17 26.82
N SER A 25 5.57 -4.43 27.26
CA SER A 25 6.79 -5.22 27.13
C SER A 25 7.20 -5.47 25.67
N GLN A 26 6.24 -5.70 24.77
CA GLN A 26 6.48 -5.88 23.34
C GLN A 26 6.91 -4.56 22.69
N LEU A 27 6.29 -3.44 23.07
CA LEU A 27 6.67 -2.11 22.61
C LEU A 27 8.09 -1.73 23.08
N GLU A 28 8.45 -2.02 24.32
CA GLU A 28 9.81 -1.81 24.84
C GLU A 28 10.85 -2.68 24.15
N LEU A 29 10.49 -3.91 23.75
CA LEU A 29 11.36 -4.76 22.95
C LEU A 29 11.60 -4.17 21.55
N ILE A 30 10.56 -3.62 20.90
CA ILE A 30 10.70 -2.89 19.63
C ILE A 30 11.62 -1.68 19.82
N LYS A 31 11.42 -0.90 20.88
CA LYS A 31 12.25 0.27 21.18
C LYS A 31 13.72 -0.10 21.37
N THR A 32 13.97 -1.09 22.22
CA THR A 32 15.33 -1.58 22.53
C THR A 32 16.01 -2.14 21.28
N THR A 33 15.29 -2.93 20.48
CA THR A 33 15.82 -3.54 19.26
C THR A 33 16.14 -2.48 18.20
N THR A 34 15.27 -1.51 18.03
CA THR A 34 15.47 -0.38 17.10
C THR A 34 16.66 0.47 17.52
N SER A 35 16.76 0.79 18.80
CA SER A 35 17.86 1.59 19.33
C SER A 35 19.20 0.89 19.16
N ARG A 36 19.24 -0.43 19.40
CA ARG A 36 20.44 -1.24 19.14
C ARG A 36 20.83 -1.23 17.67
N PHE A 37 19.87 -1.40 16.77
CA PHE A 37 20.11 -1.34 15.33
C PHE A 37 20.67 0.02 14.90
N LEU A 38 20.05 1.13 15.33
CA LEU A 38 20.49 2.48 14.99
C LEU A 38 21.89 2.77 15.51
N TYR A 39 22.19 2.37 16.76
CA TYR A 39 23.52 2.51 17.34
C TYR A 39 24.59 1.79 16.50
N GLN A 40 24.31 0.56 16.07
CA GLN A 40 25.22 -0.25 15.26
C GLN A 40 25.41 0.28 13.83
N THR A 41 24.40 0.92 13.26
CA THR A 41 24.37 1.26 11.82
C THR A 41 24.62 2.72 11.51
N VAL A 42 24.32 3.64 12.44
CA VAL A 42 24.35 5.09 12.19
C VAL A 42 25.30 5.80 13.13
N VAL A 43 25.41 5.33 14.38
CA VAL A 43 26.17 6.02 15.44
C VAL A 43 27.62 5.54 15.55
N ALA A 44 27.98 4.42 14.91
CA ALA A 44 29.36 3.93 14.90
C ALA A 44 30.38 4.96 14.36
N ASP A 45 29.92 5.93 13.56
CA ASP A 45 30.72 6.98 12.93
C ASP A 45 30.40 8.41 13.43
N ASP A 46 29.58 8.58 14.49
CA ASP A 46 29.16 9.91 14.98
C ASP A 46 30.06 10.44 16.13
N PRO A 47 30.70 11.62 15.98
CA PRO A 47 31.47 12.26 17.05
C PRO A 47 30.61 12.91 18.16
N HIS A 48 29.28 12.88 18.07
CA HIS A 48 28.37 13.60 18.97
C HIS A 48 27.71 12.72 20.05
N GLY A 49 28.51 12.25 21.02
CA GLY A 49 28.05 12.06 22.40
C GLY A 49 27.12 10.88 22.74
N ILE A 50 26.61 10.12 21.77
CA ILE A 50 25.84 8.89 22.01
C ILE A 50 26.82 7.78 22.43
N LYS A 51 26.73 7.34 23.68
CA LYS A 51 27.67 6.37 24.28
C LYS A 51 27.12 4.95 24.30
N SER A 52 25.81 4.81 24.20
CA SER A 52 25.13 3.52 24.21
C SER A 52 23.84 3.56 23.40
N SER A 53 23.34 2.38 23.04
CA SER A 53 22.01 2.27 22.42
C SER A 53 20.89 2.77 23.34
N LEU A 54 21.10 2.85 24.66
CA LEU A 54 20.07 3.33 25.60
C LEU A 54 19.85 4.83 25.51
N ASP A 55 20.88 5.58 25.09
CA ASP A 55 20.79 7.04 24.94
C ASP A 55 19.82 7.45 23.81
N LEU A 56 19.48 6.51 22.92
CA LEU A 56 18.52 6.70 21.84
C LEU A 56 17.06 6.46 22.26
N LEU A 57 16.80 5.82 23.41
CA LEU A 57 15.44 5.48 23.82
C LEU A 57 14.51 6.68 24.03
N PRO A 58 14.95 7.81 24.64
CA PRO A 58 14.08 8.95 24.88
C PRO A 58 13.49 9.59 23.62
N ASP A 59 14.24 9.53 22.51
CA ASP A 59 13.84 10.15 21.22
C ASP A 59 13.13 9.16 20.29
N LEU A 60 12.92 7.93 20.74
CA LEU A 60 12.27 6.87 19.96
C LEU A 60 10.78 6.77 20.30
N GLU A 61 9.96 7.12 19.32
CA GLU A 61 8.50 7.00 19.39
C GLU A 61 8.04 5.70 18.74
N VAL A 62 7.29 4.88 19.49
CA VAL A 62 6.60 3.70 18.96
C VAL A 62 5.11 3.84 19.28
N LEU A 63 4.30 4.00 18.24
CA LEU A 63 2.85 4.10 18.34
C LEU A 63 2.22 2.82 17.82
N ASN A 64 1.32 2.24 18.60
CA ASN A 64 0.52 1.10 18.18
C ASN A 64 -0.93 1.31 18.58
N TYR A 65 -1.82 1.35 17.58
CA TYR A 65 -3.25 1.51 17.81
C TYR A 65 -4.04 0.79 16.72
N SER A 66 -5.32 0.54 17.01
CA SER A 66 -6.25 -0.07 16.06
C SER A 66 -7.42 0.87 15.81
N LYS A 67 -7.88 0.89 14.57
CA LYS A 67 -9.06 1.63 14.14
C LYS A 67 -9.98 0.67 13.40
N ARG A 68 -11.27 0.72 13.75
CA ARG A 68 -12.31 -0.03 13.05
C ARG A 68 -12.94 0.84 11.98
N PHE A 69 -13.15 0.24 10.82
CA PHE A 69 -13.80 0.84 9.68
C PHE A 69 -14.82 -0.15 9.12
N GLN A 70 -16.09 0.03 9.50
CA GLN A 70 -17.18 -0.89 9.15
C GLN A 70 -16.91 -2.33 9.62
N GLU A 71 -16.85 -3.27 8.68
CA GLU A 71 -16.51 -4.68 8.89
C GLU A 71 -15.00 -4.95 8.83
N TYR A 72 -14.16 -3.91 8.70
CA TYR A 72 -12.71 -4.04 8.68
C TYR A 72 -12.10 -3.45 9.94
N THR A 73 -11.04 -4.09 10.41
CA THR A 73 -10.21 -3.56 11.49
C THR A 73 -8.78 -3.39 10.98
N MET A 74 -8.22 -2.21 11.21
CA MET A 74 -6.84 -1.90 10.89
C MET A 74 -6.02 -1.69 12.17
N THR A 75 -4.89 -2.37 12.28
CA THR A 75 -3.87 -2.09 13.28
C THR A 75 -2.69 -1.37 12.63
N LEU A 76 -2.30 -0.24 13.22
CA LEU A 76 -1.14 0.56 12.81
C LEU A 76 -0.02 0.36 13.83
N LEU A 77 1.20 0.13 13.34
CA LEU A 77 2.43 0.24 14.11
C LEU A 77 3.35 1.26 13.41
N ASN A 78 3.71 2.32 14.12
CA ASN A 78 4.55 3.40 13.63
C ASN A 78 5.76 3.54 14.54
N ILE A 79 6.95 3.47 13.94
CA ILE A 79 8.24 3.58 14.63
C ILE A 79 8.96 4.78 14.04
N ARG A 80 9.30 5.73 14.90
CA ARG A 80 9.94 6.99 14.49
C ARG A 80 11.08 7.33 15.44
N TYR A 81 12.22 7.66 14.85
CA TYR A 81 13.31 8.32 15.56
C TYR A 81 13.58 9.66 14.87
N ALA A 82 13.76 10.74 15.65
CA ALA A 82 14.02 12.06 15.10
C ALA A 82 15.36 12.09 14.34
N GLY A 83 15.33 12.25 13.02
CA GLY A 83 16.52 12.53 12.20
C GLY A 83 17.36 11.33 11.77
N LEU A 84 17.34 10.19 12.47
CA LEU A 84 18.21 9.03 12.14
C LEU A 84 17.49 7.90 11.39
N LEU A 85 16.18 7.76 11.54
CA LEU A 85 15.41 6.71 10.88
C LEU A 85 14.23 7.32 10.13
N PRO A 86 14.10 7.08 8.81
CA PRO A 86 12.84 7.33 8.13
C PRO A 86 11.71 6.63 8.91
N ARG A 87 10.62 7.32 9.18
CA ARG A 87 9.47 6.75 9.88
C ARG A 87 9.08 5.40 9.25
N GLN A 88 9.03 4.33 10.04
CA GLN A 88 8.50 3.04 9.60
C GLN A 88 7.04 2.93 9.96
N THR A 89 6.24 2.49 9.00
CA THR A 89 4.80 2.32 9.19
C THR A 89 4.39 0.95 8.69
N PHE A 90 3.66 0.23 9.54
CA PHE A 90 3.06 -1.06 9.24
C PHE A 90 1.55 -0.93 9.44
N PHE A 91 0.78 -1.24 8.42
CA PHE A 91 -0.68 -1.38 8.51
C PHE A 91 -1.04 -2.83 8.36
N PHE A 92 -1.90 -3.34 9.23
CA PHE A 92 -2.51 -4.67 9.13
C PHE A 92 -4.01 -4.49 9.02
N VAL A 93 -4.60 -4.93 7.91
CA VAL A 93 -6.03 -4.81 7.63
C VAL A 93 -6.63 -6.19 7.56
N HIS A 94 -7.74 -6.39 8.26
CA HIS A 94 -8.51 -7.63 8.24
C HIS A 94 -10.01 -7.37 8.27
N ARG A 95 -10.78 -8.31 7.73
CA ARG A 95 -12.24 -8.31 7.84
C ARG A 95 -12.70 -9.04 9.09
N ASP A 96 -13.54 -8.40 9.90
CA ASP A 96 -14.15 -8.93 11.10
C ASP A 96 -15.12 -10.08 10.78
N GLY A 97 -15.29 -11.03 11.71
CA GLY A 97 -16.34 -12.05 11.63
C GLY A 97 -16.11 -13.18 10.61
N VAL A 98 -15.02 -13.18 9.86
CA VAL A 98 -14.66 -14.29 8.97
C VAL A 98 -14.00 -15.40 9.81
N PRO A 99 -14.58 -16.62 9.90
CA PRO A 99 -14.05 -17.69 10.76
C PRO A 99 -12.59 -18.00 10.46
N GLN A 100 -11.72 -18.02 11.47
CA GLN A 100 -10.29 -18.33 11.34
C GLN A 100 -10.03 -19.82 11.11
N ASP A 101 -10.85 -20.47 10.29
CA ASP A 101 -10.68 -21.88 9.95
C ASP A 101 -9.52 -22.02 8.95
N GLY A 102 -8.41 -22.56 9.45
CA GLY A 102 -7.19 -22.86 8.70
C GLY A 102 -6.26 -21.66 8.49
N LEU A 103 -4.97 -21.96 8.32
CA LEU A 103 -3.83 -21.06 8.07
C LEU A 103 -3.91 -20.27 6.75
N LYS A 104 -5.07 -19.72 6.39
CA LYS A 104 -5.22 -18.88 5.19
C LYS A 104 -4.69 -17.49 5.50
N PHE A 105 -3.92 -16.93 4.56
CA PHE A 105 -3.46 -15.54 4.62
C PHE A 105 -4.63 -14.60 4.33
N ARG A 106 -5.37 -14.20 5.38
CA ARG A 106 -6.61 -13.39 5.28
C ARG A 106 -6.43 -11.95 5.72
N SER A 107 -5.21 -11.54 6.06
CA SER A 107 -4.91 -10.15 6.42
C SER A 107 -3.97 -9.54 5.39
N LEU A 108 -4.27 -8.31 5.00
CA LEU A 108 -3.41 -7.49 4.16
C LEU A 108 -2.44 -6.73 5.07
N ALA A 109 -1.16 -6.80 4.79
CA ALA A 109 -0.16 -5.98 5.47
C ALA A 109 0.47 -5.01 4.48
N LEU A 110 0.47 -3.71 4.80
CA LEU A 110 1.10 -2.66 4.01
C LEU A 110 2.27 -2.12 4.82
N ILE A 111 3.49 -2.33 4.32
CA ILE A 111 4.71 -1.96 5.05
C ILE A 111 5.52 -0.96 4.25
N ARG A 112 5.86 0.16 4.85
CA ARG A 112 6.63 1.22 4.18
C ARG A 112 8.00 0.69 3.75
N SER A 113 8.35 0.88 2.48
CA SER A 113 9.65 0.48 1.94
C SER A 113 10.69 1.57 2.20
N THR A 114 11.66 1.30 3.07
CA THR A 114 12.72 2.28 3.43
C THR A 114 14.11 1.66 3.50
N ASN A 115 14.29 0.58 4.25
CA ASN A 115 15.54 -0.14 4.46
C ASN A 115 15.25 -1.63 4.64
N SER A 116 15.76 -2.47 3.74
CA SER A 116 15.48 -3.92 3.74
C SER A 116 16.04 -4.64 4.97
N THR A 117 17.20 -4.22 5.49
CA THR A 117 17.80 -4.81 6.70
C THR A 117 16.98 -4.50 7.93
N TYR A 118 16.59 -3.23 8.13
CA TYR A 118 15.74 -2.84 9.25
C TYR A 118 14.36 -3.48 9.16
N LEU A 119 13.79 -3.53 7.96
CA LEU A 119 12.52 -4.23 7.72
C LEU A 119 12.61 -5.71 8.10
N GLY A 120 13.67 -6.40 7.67
CA GLY A 120 13.90 -7.81 8.03
C GLY A 120 13.98 -8.02 9.54
N LEU A 121 14.71 -7.15 10.25
CA LEU A 121 14.80 -7.17 11.71
C LEU A 121 13.43 -6.95 12.37
N MET A 122 12.67 -5.94 11.95
CA MET A 122 11.35 -5.66 12.52
C MET A 122 10.35 -6.79 12.25
N LEU A 123 10.38 -7.39 11.06
CA LEU A 123 9.56 -8.56 10.77
C LEU A 123 9.91 -9.73 11.70
N GLN A 124 11.21 -10.00 11.94
CA GLN A 124 11.64 -11.03 12.89
C GLN A 124 11.15 -10.75 14.31
N VAL A 125 11.27 -9.51 14.79
CA VAL A 125 10.76 -9.11 16.12
C VAL A 125 9.26 -9.36 16.21
N LEU A 126 8.48 -8.87 15.24
CA LEU A 126 7.03 -9.03 15.23
C LEU A 126 6.60 -10.49 15.16
N GLN A 127 7.35 -11.35 14.47
CA GLN A 127 7.09 -12.79 14.36
C GLN A 127 7.57 -13.59 15.58
N SER A 128 8.46 -13.01 16.41
CA SER A 128 9.02 -13.66 17.62
C SER A 128 8.14 -13.50 18.86
N PHE A 129 7.14 -12.62 18.82
CA PHE A 129 6.24 -12.43 19.94
C PHE A 129 5.39 -13.67 20.18
N ASP A 130 5.15 -13.95 21.45
CA ASP A 130 4.32 -15.07 21.87
C ASP A 130 2.85 -14.71 21.60
N TYR A 131 2.29 -15.34 20.56
CA TYR A 131 0.88 -15.23 20.21
C TYR A 131 0.27 -16.63 20.16
N ASP A 132 -1.02 -16.73 20.47
CA ASP A 132 -1.78 -17.99 20.36
C ASP A 132 -1.65 -18.66 18.98
N VAL A 133 -1.53 -17.84 17.93
CA VAL A 133 -1.22 -18.26 16.57
C VAL A 133 -0.04 -17.42 16.06
N PRO A 134 1.10 -18.01 15.67
CA PRO A 134 2.25 -17.27 15.20
C PRO A 134 1.90 -16.31 14.07
N LEU A 135 2.44 -15.09 14.11
CA LEU A 135 2.31 -14.13 13.02
C LEU A 135 3.21 -14.57 11.87
N VAL A 136 2.64 -14.77 10.68
CA VAL A 136 3.37 -15.08 9.45
C VAL A 136 3.07 -13.98 8.44
N ILE A 137 4.11 -13.37 7.89
CA ILE A 137 4.02 -12.30 6.89
C ILE A 137 4.81 -12.74 5.68
N LYS A 138 4.18 -12.74 4.50
CA LYS A 138 4.80 -13.14 3.24
C LYS A 138 4.67 -12.04 2.20
N ASP A 139 5.73 -11.88 1.41
CA ASP A 139 5.72 -11.03 0.22
C ASP A 139 4.54 -11.39 -0.67
N MET A 140 3.81 -10.37 -1.11
CA MET A 140 2.75 -10.54 -2.09
C MET A 140 3.14 -9.91 -3.42
N ARG A 141 2.93 -10.64 -4.51
CA ARG A 141 2.92 -10.09 -5.87
C ARG A 141 1.49 -9.84 -6.31
N LEU A 142 1.25 -8.71 -6.97
CA LEU A 142 -0.03 -8.39 -7.56
C LEU A 142 -0.09 -9.02 -8.96
N SER A 143 -1.14 -9.78 -9.23
CA SER A 143 -1.35 -10.38 -10.54
C SER A 143 -1.81 -9.34 -11.56
N ASP A 144 -1.63 -9.61 -12.85
CA ASP A 144 -2.20 -8.80 -13.95
C ASP A 144 -3.70 -8.55 -13.73
N LYS A 145 -4.44 -9.60 -13.37
CA LYS A 145 -5.87 -9.52 -13.06
C LYS A 145 -6.16 -8.56 -11.91
N SER A 146 -5.40 -8.67 -10.81
CA SER A 146 -5.60 -7.81 -9.63
C SER A 146 -5.30 -6.34 -9.95
N ILE A 147 -4.22 -6.03 -10.69
CA ILE A 147 -3.91 -4.64 -11.08
C ILE A 147 -5.00 -4.08 -11.98
N LYS A 148 -5.46 -4.85 -12.97
CA LYS A 148 -6.57 -4.46 -13.86
C LYS A 148 -7.87 -4.23 -13.08
N GLY A 149 -8.20 -5.14 -12.15
CA GLY A 149 -9.38 -5.05 -11.29
C GLY A 149 -9.37 -3.79 -10.44
N ILE A 150 -8.30 -3.58 -9.65
CA ILE A 150 -8.15 -2.41 -8.79
C ILE A 150 -8.20 -1.11 -9.60
N LEU A 151 -7.51 -1.04 -10.75
CA LEU A 151 -7.53 0.16 -11.58
C LEU A 151 -8.93 0.44 -12.14
N ASN A 152 -9.62 -0.58 -12.66
CA ASN A 152 -10.97 -0.40 -13.19
C ASN A 152 -11.95 0.03 -12.09
N GLU A 153 -11.92 -0.60 -10.91
CA GLU A 153 -12.74 -0.20 -9.77
C GLU A 153 -12.47 1.26 -9.37
N LEU A 154 -11.21 1.66 -9.28
CA LEU A 154 -10.80 3.02 -8.94
C LEU A 154 -11.29 4.02 -9.98
N VAL A 155 -11.07 3.76 -11.26
CA VAL A 155 -11.49 4.66 -12.34
C VAL A 155 -13.00 4.79 -12.37
N MET A 156 -13.74 3.68 -12.28
CA MET A 156 -15.20 3.69 -12.27
C MET A 156 -15.77 4.40 -11.04
N LYS A 157 -15.19 4.16 -9.86
CA LYS A 157 -15.62 4.84 -8.64
C LYS A 157 -15.35 6.33 -8.74
N LEU A 158 -14.15 6.73 -9.13
CA LEU A 158 -13.81 8.14 -9.32
C LEU A 158 -14.74 8.76 -10.35
N HIS A 159 -15.07 8.09 -11.45
CA HIS A 159 -15.96 8.61 -12.48
C HIS A 159 -17.40 8.81 -11.98
N SER A 160 -17.87 7.94 -11.09
CA SER A 160 -19.23 8.07 -10.54
C SER A 160 -19.35 9.17 -9.49
N VAL A 161 -18.26 9.51 -8.79
CA VAL A 161 -18.28 10.53 -7.73
C VAL A 161 -17.67 11.86 -8.14
N CYS A 162 -16.78 11.89 -9.13
CA CYS A 162 -16.05 13.08 -9.59
C CYS A 162 -15.50 12.93 -11.02
N ASN A 163 -14.72 13.91 -11.46
CA ASN A 163 -14.02 13.84 -12.75
C ASN A 163 -12.76 12.96 -12.61
N ALA A 164 -12.88 11.66 -12.90
CA ALA A 164 -11.79 10.70 -12.77
C ALA A 164 -10.50 11.13 -13.49
N ASP A 165 -10.64 11.77 -14.66
CA ASP A 165 -9.55 12.32 -15.44
C ASP A 165 -8.79 13.42 -14.68
N GLN A 166 -9.48 14.30 -13.96
CA GLN A 166 -8.83 15.36 -13.16
C GLN A 166 -8.05 14.79 -11.98
N VAL A 167 -8.59 13.75 -11.34
CA VAL A 167 -7.96 13.13 -10.16
C VAL A 167 -6.75 12.29 -10.56
N LEU A 168 -6.92 11.40 -11.55
CA LEU A 168 -5.86 10.52 -12.03
C LEU A 168 -4.81 11.27 -12.84
N GLY A 169 -5.18 12.30 -13.59
CA GLY A 169 -4.29 12.97 -14.54
C GLY A 169 -3.74 12.01 -15.60
N ASP A 170 -2.58 12.34 -16.17
CA ASP A 170 -1.93 11.46 -17.14
C ASP A 170 -1.63 10.09 -16.52
N THR A 171 -2.01 9.03 -17.23
CA THR A 171 -1.94 7.65 -16.71
C THR A 171 -1.10 6.78 -17.63
N ALA A 172 -0.07 6.15 -17.09
CA ALA A 172 0.82 5.25 -17.78
C ALA A 172 0.56 3.79 -17.39
N LEU A 173 0.40 2.92 -18.38
CA LEU A 173 0.27 1.46 -18.22
C LEU A 173 1.51 0.78 -18.78
N THR A 174 2.20 -0.02 -17.97
CA THR A 174 3.40 -0.76 -18.37
C THR A 174 3.08 -2.25 -18.51
N TYR A 175 3.23 -2.78 -19.72
CA TYR A 175 3.07 -4.18 -20.03
C TYR A 175 4.44 -4.86 -20.09
N ASP A 176 4.60 -5.98 -19.40
CA ASP A 176 5.85 -6.74 -19.36
C ASP A 176 5.93 -7.75 -20.51
N LEU A 177 7.10 -7.86 -21.14
CA LEU A 177 7.37 -8.76 -22.26
C LEU A 177 8.55 -9.69 -22.00
N GLN A 178 9.11 -9.69 -20.78
CA GLN A 178 10.34 -10.41 -20.47
C GLN A 178 10.29 -11.91 -20.81
N ASP A 179 9.13 -12.55 -20.66
CA ASP A 179 8.94 -13.97 -20.97
C ASP A 179 8.44 -14.24 -22.40
N MET A 180 8.16 -13.19 -23.18
CA MET A 180 7.56 -13.30 -24.52
C MET A 180 8.55 -13.03 -25.66
N VAL A 181 9.68 -12.40 -25.35
CA VAL A 181 10.66 -11.97 -26.36
C VAL A 181 12.01 -12.64 -26.11
N SER A 182 12.54 -13.29 -27.14
CA SER A 182 13.85 -13.96 -27.06
C SER A 182 14.98 -12.98 -26.71
N ASN A 183 15.87 -13.39 -25.81
CA ASN A 183 17.06 -12.64 -25.36
C ASN A 183 16.76 -11.29 -24.67
N GLY A 184 15.52 -11.03 -24.24
CA GLY A 184 15.17 -9.79 -23.53
C GLY A 184 15.39 -8.51 -24.35
N SER A 185 15.30 -8.60 -25.68
CA SER A 185 15.48 -7.46 -26.60
C SER A 185 14.42 -6.38 -26.44
N LEU A 186 13.24 -6.74 -25.92
CA LEU A 186 12.20 -5.81 -25.47
C LEU A 186 11.78 -6.22 -24.05
N ARG A 187 11.87 -5.29 -23.11
CA ARG A 187 11.52 -5.54 -21.70
C ARG A 187 10.07 -5.20 -21.41
N ASN A 188 9.63 -4.02 -21.84
CA ASN A 188 8.29 -3.54 -21.57
C ASN A 188 7.77 -2.65 -22.72
N ILE A 189 6.45 -2.50 -22.77
CA ILE A 189 5.77 -1.46 -23.53
C ILE A 189 5.07 -0.56 -22.53
N VAL A 190 5.27 0.75 -22.66
CA VAL A 190 4.58 1.77 -21.85
C VAL A 190 3.58 2.47 -22.74
N ILE A 191 2.32 2.48 -22.31
CA ILE A 191 1.24 3.22 -22.94
C ILE A 191 0.89 4.40 -22.04
N ASP A 192 1.20 5.60 -22.51
CA ASP A 192 0.82 6.84 -21.86
C ASP A 192 -0.56 7.28 -22.39
N VAL A 193 -1.51 7.43 -21.48
CA VAL A 193 -2.87 7.92 -21.75
C VAL A 193 -2.95 9.35 -21.21
N PRO A 194 -3.02 10.37 -22.10
CA PRO A 194 -3.19 11.75 -21.67
C PRO A 194 -4.47 11.94 -20.87
N GLN A 195 -4.44 12.85 -19.90
CA GLN A 195 -5.62 13.20 -19.10
C GLN A 195 -6.86 13.48 -19.96
N THR A 196 -6.68 14.17 -21.09
CA THR A 196 -7.78 14.57 -22.01
C THR A 196 -8.53 13.39 -22.61
N ASP A 197 -7.90 12.22 -22.68
CA ASP A 197 -8.41 11.06 -23.39
C ASP A 197 -8.99 10.03 -22.41
N LEU A 198 -8.71 10.16 -21.10
CA LEU A 198 -9.17 9.22 -20.08
C LEU A 198 -10.68 9.06 -20.10
N SER A 199 -11.44 10.16 -20.11
CA SER A 199 -12.91 10.12 -20.06
C SER A 199 -13.53 9.36 -21.23
N CYS A 200 -12.93 9.40 -22.42
CA CYS A 200 -13.37 8.64 -23.59
C CYS A 200 -13.10 7.14 -23.47
N LEU A 201 -12.17 6.74 -22.60
CA LEU A 201 -11.78 5.35 -22.39
C LEU A 201 -12.57 4.68 -21.26
N ILE A 202 -13.27 5.45 -20.42
CA ILE A 202 -14.08 4.91 -19.32
C ILE A 202 -15.42 4.41 -19.88
N THR A 203 -15.64 3.11 -19.79
CA THR A 203 -16.90 2.45 -20.19
C THR A 203 -17.32 1.44 -19.13
N GLU A 204 -18.57 0.97 -19.20
CA GLU A 204 -19.07 -0.11 -18.33
C GLU A 204 -18.25 -1.41 -18.45
N GLU A 205 -17.57 -1.63 -19.59
CA GLU A 205 -16.68 -2.79 -19.78
C GLU A 205 -15.33 -2.66 -19.07
N GLY A 206 -15.01 -1.48 -18.52
CA GLY A 206 -13.79 -1.18 -17.79
C GLY A 206 -12.75 -0.43 -18.62
N PHE A 207 -12.06 0.50 -17.96
CA PHE A 207 -11.04 1.37 -18.54
C PHE A 207 -9.93 0.59 -19.27
N VAL A 208 -9.33 -0.41 -18.62
CA VAL A 208 -8.19 -1.14 -19.21
C VAL A 208 -8.62 -1.95 -20.43
N ARG A 209 -9.79 -2.59 -20.37
CA ARG A 209 -10.31 -3.39 -21.49
C ARG A 209 -10.57 -2.50 -22.70
N ASN A 210 -11.19 -1.35 -22.51
CA ASN A 210 -11.47 -0.43 -23.60
C ASN A 210 -10.19 0.14 -24.22
N LEU A 211 -9.20 0.49 -23.39
CA LEU A 211 -7.86 0.88 -23.87
C LEU A 211 -7.22 -0.23 -24.72
N ASN A 212 -7.22 -1.47 -24.23
CA ASN A 212 -6.66 -2.61 -24.97
C ASN A 212 -7.38 -2.85 -26.30
N LEU A 213 -8.71 -2.73 -26.34
CA LEU A 213 -9.49 -2.84 -27.58
C LEU A 213 -9.15 -1.73 -28.58
N PHE A 214 -8.97 -0.50 -28.10
CA PHE A 214 -8.52 0.62 -28.93
C PHE A 214 -7.12 0.35 -29.52
N LEU A 215 -6.17 -0.06 -28.67
CA LEU A 215 -4.81 -0.39 -29.08
C LEU A 215 -4.76 -1.55 -30.08
N LYS A 216 -5.59 -2.57 -29.89
CA LYS A 216 -5.68 -3.71 -30.81
C LYS A 216 -6.13 -3.28 -32.21
N LYS A 217 -7.10 -2.35 -32.28
CA LYS A 217 -7.57 -1.78 -33.56
C LYS A 217 -6.52 -0.91 -34.24
N SER A 218 -5.66 -0.23 -33.48
CA SER A 218 -4.68 0.72 -34.02
C SER A 218 -3.29 0.14 -34.30
N SER A 219 -2.87 -0.91 -33.59
CA SER A 219 -1.49 -1.41 -33.62
C SER A 219 -1.34 -2.88 -34.04
N ALA A 220 -2.44 -3.61 -34.26
CA ALA A 220 -2.48 -5.07 -34.48
C ALA A 220 -1.89 -5.93 -33.34
N LEU A 221 -1.40 -5.32 -32.25
CA LEU A 221 -0.96 -6.01 -31.05
C LEU A 221 -2.15 -6.23 -30.11
N ASP A 222 -2.24 -7.45 -29.56
CA ASP A 222 -3.27 -7.79 -28.59
C ASP A 222 -2.78 -7.57 -27.16
N PHE A 223 -3.02 -6.36 -26.64
CA PHE A 223 -2.60 -5.98 -25.28
C PHE A 223 -3.34 -6.74 -24.17
N ASP A 224 -4.47 -7.39 -24.46
CA ASP A 224 -5.15 -8.25 -23.49
C ASP A 224 -4.32 -9.49 -23.14
N LEU A 225 -3.43 -9.93 -24.05
CA LEU A 225 -2.53 -11.05 -23.84
C LEU A 225 -1.24 -10.66 -23.11
N LEU A 226 -0.95 -9.36 -22.99
CA LEU A 226 0.26 -8.88 -22.33
C LEU A 226 0.00 -8.65 -20.83
N PRO A 227 0.88 -9.11 -19.93
CA PRO A 227 0.72 -8.90 -18.50
C PRO A 227 0.97 -7.43 -18.14
N LEU A 228 -0.04 -6.77 -17.60
CA LEU A 228 0.08 -5.46 -17.00
C LEU A 228 0.89 -5.59 -15.70
N SER A 229 2.05 -4.94 -15.67
CA SER A 229 2.99 -5.03 -14.55
C SER A 229 3.03 -3.78 -13.69
N LYS A 230 2.64 -2.62 -14.22
CA LYS A 230 2.65 -1.37 -13.48
C LYS A 230 1.66 -0.36 -14.04
N VAL A 231 1.07 0.40 -13.12
CA VAL A 231 0.23 1.56 -13.40
C VAL A 231 0.84 2.77 -12.68
N THR A 232 0.88 3.91 -13.33
CA THR A 232 1.31 5.18 -12.72
C THR A 232 0.39 6.29 -13.15
N SER A 233 -0.17 7.01 -12.20
CA SER A 233 -0.96 8.22 -12.41
C SER A 233 -0.59 9.27 -11.36
N ARG A 234 -1.23 10.45 -11.41
CA ARG A 234 -1.08 11.50 -10.39
C ARG A 234 -1.71 11.13 -9.05
N LEU A 235 -2.52 10.08 -8.98
CA LEU A 235 -3.12 9.58 -7.72
C LEU A 235 -2.43 8.31 -7.22
N ILE A 236 -2.16 7.35 -8.10
CA ILE A 236 -1.73 6.01 -7.68
C ILE A 236 -0.56 5.51 -8.52
N ASN A 237 0.38 4.86 -7.85
CA ASN A 237 1.43 4.07 -8.48
C ASN A 237 1.38 2.67 -7.89
N MET A 238 1.18 1.68 -8.75
CA MET A 238 1.02 0.28 -8.37
C MET A 238 1.85 -0.61 -9.29
N SER A 239 2.53 -1.61 -8.75
CA SER A 239 3.29 -2.58 -9.55
C SER A 239 3.11 -4.02 -9.08
N SER A 240 3.39 -4.95 -9.98
CA SER A 240 3.26 -6.40 -9.80
C SER A 240 4.16 -6.96 -8.70
N ASP A 241 5.24 -6.25 -8.34
CA ASP A 241 6.09 -6.56 -7.18
C ASP A 241 5.44 -6.19 -5.82
N GLY A 242 4.18 -5.74 -5.84
CA GLY A 242 3.40 -5.40 -4.66
C GLY A 242 3.68 -4.00 -4.13
N LYS A 243 4.38 -3.13 -4.86
CA LYS A 243 4.55 -1.74 -4.42
C LYS A 243 3.32 -0.90 -4.74
N LEU A 244 2.96 -0.05 -3.78
CA LEU A 244 1.84 0.88 -3.83
C LEU A 244 2.30 2.24 -3.33
N LYS A 245 1.93 3.32 -4.01
CA LYS A 245 2.04 4.70 -3.52
C LYS A 245 0.77 5.44 -3.89
N VAL A 246 0.20 6.16 -2.92
CA VAL A 246 -0.87 7.12 -3.15
C VAL A 246 -0.29 8.52 -3.04
N HIS A 247 -0.52 9.34 -4.06
CA HIS A 247 0.02 10.68 -4.19
C HIS A 247 -0.94 11.71 -3.62
N GLY A 248 -0.40 12.71 -2.90
CA GLY A 248 -1.20 13.71 -2.20
C GLY A 248 -1.77 14.81 -3.07
N GLU A 249 -1.23 14.98 -4.27
CA GLU A 249 -1.39 16.19 -5.08
C GLU A 249 -2.85 16.50 -5.40
N ASN A 250 -3.69 15.49 -5.62
CA ASN A 250 -5.09 15.64 -6.05
C ASN A 250 -6.14 15.11 -5.05
N LEU A 251 -5.74 14.76 -3.82
CA LEU A 251 -6.68 14.18 -2.84
C LEU A 251 -7.76 15.18 -2.41
N TYR A 252 -7.45 16.49 -2.46
CA TYR A 252 -8.45 17.54 -2.18
C TYR A 252 -9.64 17.54 -3.16
N LEU A 253 -9.47 16.97 -4.36
CA LEU A 253 -10.56 16.82 -5.33
C LEU A 253 -11.57 15.73 -4.95
N VAL A 254 -11.19 14.85 -4.01
CA VAL A 254 -12.01 13.76 -3.49
C VAL A 254 -12.33 13.89 -2.00
N ASP A 255 -11.74 14.87 -1.30
CA ASP A 255 -11.90 15.09 0.15
C ASP A 255 -13.33 15.46 0.60
N ASN A 256 -14.17 15.99 -0.29
CA ASN A 256 -15.56 16.37 0.01
C ASN A 256 -16.62 15.40 -0.54
N LEU A 257 -16.19 14.27 -1.11
CA LEU A 257 -17.12 13.33 -1.69
C LEU A 257 -17.66 12.43 -0.59
N ASP A 258 -18.98 12.51 -0.41
CA ASP A 258 -19.73 11.60 0.43
C ASP A 258 -19.66 10.22 -0.24
N LEU A 259 -18.60 9.45 0.05
CA LEU A 259 -18.53 8.02 -0.28
C LEU A 259 -19.54 7.20 0.58
N ALA A 260 -20.56 7.87 1.12
CA ALA A 260 -21.63 7.38 1.99
C ALA A 260 -22.47 6.27 1.36
N GLU A 261 -22.53 6.15 0.04
CA GLU A 261 -23.15 4.98 -0.60
C GLU A 261 -22.45 3.67 -0.24
N HIS A 262 -21.23 3.73 0.30
CA HIS A 262 -20.54 2.60 0.94
C HIS A 262 -20.12 2.95 2.37
N GLY A 263 -20.90 3.76 3.11
CA GLY A 263 -20.85 3.90 4.57
C GLY A 263 -19.67 4.66 5.18
N ILE A 264 -19.02 5.57 4.44
CA ILE A 264 -17.88 6.35 4.96
C ILE A 264 -18.34 7.73 5.43
N SER A 265 -18.67 7.87 6.71
CA SER A 265 -18.99 9.17 7.35
C SER A 265 -17.73 9.82 7.91
N GLN A 266 -17.50 11.10 7.59
CA GLN A 266 -16.37 11.87 8.13
C GLN A 266 -16.66 12.34 9.56
N ASN A 267 -15.69 12.16 10.47
CA ASN A 267 -15.65 12.87 11.74
C ASN A 267 -14.57 13.98 11.63
N PRO A 268 -14.93 15.28 11.67
CA PRO A 268 -14.06 16.36 11.18
C PRO A 268 -12.95 16.82 12.13
N SER A 269 -12.75 16.20 13.30
CA SER A 269 -11.91 16.77 14.35
C SER A 269 -10.43 16.33 14.36
N THR A 270 -10.01 15.35 13.57
CA THR A 270 -8.59 14.98 13.38
C THR A 270 -8.38 14.26 12.06
N THR A 271 -8.11 14.96 10.95
CA THR A 271 -7.87 14.30 9.65
C THR A 271 -6.42 13.83 9.53
N ASP A 272 -6.18 12.62 10.04
CA ASP A 272 -5.06 11.82 9.58
C ASP A 272 -5.29 11.41 8.13
N ALA A 273 -4.22 11.27 7.32
CA ALA A 273 -4.36 10.87 5.92
C ALA A 273 -5.16 9.58 5.76
N ILE A 274 -5.00 8.64 6.70
CA ILE A 274 -5.72 7.37 6.68
C ILE A 274 -7.22 7.50 6.92
N ASP A 275 -7.69 8.69 7.30
CA ASP A 275 -9.12 8.95 7.49
C ASP A 275 -9.78 9.42 6.21
N GLN A 276 -9.01 9.61 5.13
CA GLN A 276 -9.55 9.93 3.83
C GLN A 276 -10.28 8.72 3.22
N PRO A 277 -11.55 8.87 2.82
CA PRO A 277 -12.37 7.79 2.25
C PRO A 277 -11.73 7.08 1.05
N ILE A 278 -11.04 7.83 0.19
CA ILE A 278 -10.37 7.29 -1.01
C ILE A 278 -9.18 6.38 -0.65
N ILE A 279 -8.48 6.65 0.45
CA ILE A 279 -7.38 5.80 0.90
C ILE A 279 -7.93 4.44 1.33
N TRP A 280 -9.02 4.43 2.10
CA TRP A 280 -9.72 3.20 2.46
C TRP A 280 -10.21 2.45 1.24
N PHE A 281 -10.82 3.14 0.28
CA PHE A 281 -11.26 2.51 -0.96
C PHE A 281 -10.12 1.78 -1.67
N ILE A 282 -8.95 2.41 -1.85
CA ILE A 282 -7.78 1.78 -2.48
C ILE A 282 -7.30 0.56 -1.67
N ILE A 283 -7.19 0.69 -0.35
CA ILE A 283 -6.77 -0.40 0.54
C ILE A 283 -7.74 -1.59 0.45
N LEU A 284 -9.05 -1.31 0.42
CA LEU A 284 -10.10 -2.33 0.35
C LEU A 284 -10.19 -2.99 -1.03
N SER A 285 -10.05 -2.25 -2.13
CA SER A 285 -9.93 -2.83 -3.47
C SER A 285 -8.75 -3.79 -3.55
N ILE A 286 -7.59 -3.42 -2.97
CA ILE A 286 -6.45 -4.34 -2.87
C ILE A 286 -6.82 -5.55 -2.00
N TYR A 287 -7.44 -5.35 -0.84
CA TYR A 287 -7.82 -6.46 0.03
C TYR A 287 -8.75 -7.46 -0.67
N ASN A 288 -9.77 -6.99 -1.39
CA ASN A 288 -10.76 -7.84 -2.06
C ASN A 288 -10.12 -8.61 -3.23
N GLU A 289 -9.44 -7.89 -4.13
CA GLU A 289 -8.77 -8.47 -5.31
C GLU A 289 -7.64 -9.45 -4.97
N THR A 290 -7.15 -9.41 -3.73
CA THR A 290 -6.07 -10.29 -3.26
C THR A 290 -6.56 -11.46 -2.40
N ASN A 291 -7.75 -11.41 -1.82
CA ASN A 291 -8.27 -12.45 -0.92
C ASN A 291 -9.46 -13.24 -1.48
N GLU A 292 -10.13 -12.74 -2.52
CA GLU A 292 -11.28 -13.43 -3.14
C GLU A 292 -10.87 -14.44 -4.24
N HIS A 293 -9.57 -14.62 -4.46
CA HIS A 293 -8.96 -15.57 -5.40
C HIS A 293 -7.79 -16.34 -4.77
#